data_AF-A0A0T7LHF9-F1
#
_entry.id   AF-A0A0T7LHF9-F1
#
_cell.length_a   1.000
_cell.length_b   1.000
_cell.length_c   1.000
_cell.angle_alpha   90.00
_cell.angle_beta   90.00
_cell.angle_gamma   90.00
#
_symmetry.space_group_name_H-M   'P 1'
#
loop_
_entity.id
_entity.type
_entity.pdbx_description
1 polymer ?
#
loop_
_entity_poly.entity_id
_entity_poly.type
_entity_poly.pdbx_seq_one_letter_code
_entity_poly.pdbx_strand_id
1 'polypeptide(L)'
;MVNPLRIRREVIAELEASLLLYFGGVSRLSSEVIADQQRNVVERDADALAATHSICAEALEMKDLLVVGDIPGFADSLLRGWQAKKRTSTRISNPAIEHAYQVAQSSGMVAGKVSGAGGGGFLMMIVDPRRRIEVARSLERECGGSVAPCLFTKGGAVTWHIPESTAPVRRGVADAVASALGNAGILLCAGCVLATSHSTWRVPV
;
A
#
# COMPACT_ATOMS: atom_id res chain seq x y z
N MET A 1 9.78 -17.52 -11.72
CA MET A 1 10.18 -16.75 -12.92
C MET A 1 9.38 -15.46 -12.95
N VAL A 2 10.01 -14.33 -13.25
CA VAL A 2 9.34 -13.03 -13.45
C VAL A 2 9.47 -12.68 -14.92
N ASN A 3 8.34 -12.43 -15.61
CA ASN A 3 8.33 -12.06 -17.03
C ASN A 3 8.02 -10.55 -17.18
N PRO A 4 8.99 -9.72 -17.58
CA PRO A 4 8.74 -8.28 -17.75
C PRO A 4 7.77 -8.03 -18.92
N LEU A 5 6.66 -7.34 -18.64
CA LEU A 5 5.66 -7.01 -19.65
C LEU A 5 6.03 -5.72 -20.39
N ARG A 6 6.12 -5.79 -21.71
CA ARG A 6 6.29 -4.62 -22.58
C ARG A 6 4.92 -4.04 -22.92
N ILE A 7 4.42 -3.19 -22.05
CA ILE A 7 3.11 -2.52 -22.21
C ILE A 7 3.31 -1.19 -22.94
N ARG A 8 2.45 -0.89 -23.92
CA ARG A 8 2.48 0.38 -24.66
C ARG A 8 2.20 1.56 -23.71
N ARG A 9 2.80 2.71 -24.00
CA ARG A 9 2.72 3.88 -23.11
C ARG A 9 1.28 4.36 -22.95
N GLU A 10 0.48 4.35 -24.03
CA GLU A 10 -0.92 4.76 -23.97
C GLU A 10 -1.76 3.85 -23.07
N VAL A 11 -1.46 2.53 -23.04
CA VAL A 11 -2.15 1.57 -22.17
C VAL A 11 -1.80 1.82 -20.70
N ILE A 12 -0.54 2.12 -20.40
CA ILE A 12 -0.13 2.50 -19.04
C ILE A 12 -0.85 3.77 -18.60
N ALA A 13 -0.91 4.79 -19.47
CA ALA A 13 -1.57 6.06 -19.17
C ALA A 13 -3.07 5.88 -18.91
N GLU A 14 -3.76 5.08 -19.73
CA GLU A 14 -5.18 4.76 -19.55
C GLU A 14 -5.42 4.01 -18.23
N LEU A 15 -4.54 3.05 -17.92
CA LEU A 15 -4.63 2.28 -16.69
C LEU A 15 -4.41 3.16 -15.45
N GLU A 16 -3.42 4.06 -15.46
CA GLU A 16 -3.18 5.03 -14.37
C GLU A 16 -4.35 6.02 -14.20
N ALA A 17 -4.91 6.50 -15.32
CA ALA A 17 -6.08 7.38 -15.34
C ALA A 17 -7.34 6.70 -14.77
N SER A 18 -7.44 5.38 -14.93
CA SER A 18 -8.57 4.57 -14.45
C SER A 18 -8.35 3.99 -13.05
N LEU A 19 -7.11 3.85 -12.59
CA LEU A 19 -6.79 3.24 -11.29
C LEU A 19 -6.85 4.23 -10.13
N LEU A 20 -7.61 3.85 -9.10
CA LEU A 20 -7.64 4.51 -7.80
C LEU A 20 -7.23 3.55 -6.68
N LEU A 21 -6.54 4.09 -5.68
CA LEU A 21 -6.16 3.39 -4.46
C LEU A 21 -6.90 4.02 -3.28
N TYR A 22 -7.57 3.20 -2.48
CA TYR A 22 -8.25 3.62 -1.26
C TYR A 22 -7.61 2.94 -0.05
N PHE A 23 -7.35 3.71 1.00
CA PHE A 23 -6.86 3.20 2.29
C PHE A 23 -7.79 3.63 3.43
N GLY A 24 -8.53 2.66 3.97
CA GLY A 24 -9.48 2.87 5.08
C GLY A 24 -8.86 2.80 6.48
N GLY A 25 -7.53 2.86 6.63
CA GLY A 25 -6.86 2.87 7.93
C GLY A 25 -6.64 1.51 8.59
N VAL A 26 -7.28 0.44 8.11
CA VAL A 26 -7.12 -0.91 8.68
C VAL A 26 -5.81 -1.54 8.21
N SER A 27 -4.90 -1.80 9.15
CA SER A 27 -3.66 -2.53 8.92
C SER A 27 -3.91 -4.02 8.62
N ARG A 28 -2.94 -4.66 7.97
CA ARG A 28 -3.08 -5.97 7.33
C ARG A 28 -3.09 -7.09 8.38
N LEU A 29 -4.07 -8.00 8.31
CA LEU A 29 -4.03 -9.31 8.98
C LEU A 29 -3.39 -10.38 8.07
N SER A 30 -2.28 -10.04 7.41
CA SER A 30 -1.74 -10.87 6.31
C SER A 30 -1.26 -12.24 6.76
N SER A 31 -0.68 -12.36 7.96
CA SER A 31 -0.21 -13.64 8.50
C SER A 31 -1.35 -14.64 8.70
N GLU A 32 -2.48 -14.19 9.25
CA GLU A 32 -3.64 -15.04 9.49
C GLU A 32 -4.32 -15.48 8.19
N VAL A 33 -4.44 -14.56 7.22
CA VAL A 33 -4.98 -14.88 5.88
C VAL A 33 -4.10 -15.92 5.17
N ILE A 34 -2.77 -15.75 5.21
CA ILE A 34 -1.84 -16.69 4.56
C ILE A 34 -1.89 -18.06 5.24
N ALA A 35 -1.92 -18.10 6.56
CA ALA A 35 -2.02 -19.36 7.31
C ALA A 35 -3.32 -20.12 7.00
N ASP A 36 -4.43 -19.40 6.85
CA ASP A 36 -5.73 -19.99 6.48
C ASP A 36 -5.71 -20.54 5.05
N GLN A 37 -5.17 -19.79 4.09
CA GLN A 37 -5.00 -20.26 2.71
C GLN A 37 -4.12 -21.51 2.63
N GLN A 38 -3.01 -21.54 3.38
CA GLN A 38 -2.13 -22.71 3.45
C GLN A 38 -2.86 -23.93 4.04
N ARG A 39 -3.63 -23.72 5.12
CA ARG A 39 -4.43 -24.78 5.74
C ARG A 39 -5.43 -25.37 4.74
N ASN A 40 -6.18 -24.52 4.04
CA ASN A 40 -7.20 -24.97 3.08
C ASN A 40 -6.60 -25.82 1.95
N VAL A 41 -5.36 -25.53 1.54
CA VAL A 41 -4.62 -26.35 0.56
C VAL A 41 -4.20 -27.69 1.17
N VAL A 42 -3.66 -27.69 2.40
CA VAL A 42 -3.20 -28.92 3.09
C VAL A 42 -4.38 -29.85 3.39
N GLU A 43 -5.51 -29.28 3.81
CA GLU A 43 -6.75 -30.01 4.12
C GLU A 43 -7.54 -30.41 2.86
N ARG A 44 -7.05 -30.01 1.67
CA ARG A 44 -7.66 -30.30 0.37
C ARG A 44 -9.10 -29.82 0.25
N ASP A 45 -9.38 -28.63 0.78
CA ASP A 45 -10.65 -27.96 0.54
C ASP A 45 -10.82 -27.74 -0.97
N ALA A 46 -11.82 -28.42 -1.54
CA ALA A 46 -12.05 -28.44 -2.98
C ALA A 46 -12.42 -27.06 -3.52
N ASP A 47 -13.18 -26.26 -2.76
CA ASP A 47 -13.62 -24.94 -3.17
C ASP A 47 -12.47 -23.94 -3.12
N ALA A 48 -11.65 -23.98 -2.06
CA ALA A 48 -10.48 -23.13 -1.93
C ALA A 48 -9.41 -23.45 -2.98
N LEU A 49 -9.23 -24.73 -3.33
CA LEU A 49 -8.33 -25.17 -4.41
C LEU A 49 -8.84 -24.70 -5.78
N ALA A 50 -10.12 -24.92 -6.08
CA ALA A 50 -10.73 -24.45 -7.33
C ALA A 50 -10.66 -22.91 -7.46
N ALA A 51 -10.88 -22.19 -6.35
CA ALA A 51 -10.71 -20.75 -6.28
C ALA A 51 -9.26 -20.33 -6.55
N THR A 52 -8.28 -21.04 -6.00
CA THR A 52 -6.85 -20.77 -6.24
C THR A 52 -6.49 -20.99 -7.72
N HIS A 53 -6.95 -22.07 -8.34
CA HIS A 53 -6.76 -22.27 -9.78
C HIS A 53 -7.43 -21.19 -10.63
N SER A 54 -8.62 -20.73 -10.22
CA SER A 54 -9.30 -19.62 -10.89
C SER A 54 -8.45 -18.34 -10.82
N ILE A 55 -7.85 -18.02 -9.67
CA ILE A 55 -6.96 -16.86 -9.53
C ILE A 55 -5.75 -16.97 -10.47
N CYS A 56 -5.17 -18.16 -10.62
CA CYS A 56 -4.06 -18.39 -11.55
C CYS A 56 -4.50 -18.14 -13.01
N ALA A 57 -5.68 -18.63 -13.40
CA ALA A 57 -6.22 -18.42 -14.75
C ALA A 57 -6.47 -16.92 -15.03
N GLU A 58 -7.14 -16.22 -14.12
CA GLU A 58 -7.42 -14.78 -14.26
C GLU A 58 -6.11 -13.97 -14.27
N ALA A 59 -5.07 -14.39 -13.55
CA ALA A 59 -3.77 -13.71 -13.59
C ALA A 59 -3.10 -13.81 -14.98
N LEU A 60 -3.23 -14.95 -15.65
CA LEU A 60 -2.73 -15.12 -17.02
C LEU A 60 -3.55 -14.31 -18.02
N GLU A 61 -4.87 -14.31 -17.87
CA GLU A 61 -5.79 -13.56 -18.72
C GLU A 61 -5.58 -12.05 -18.58
N MET A 62 -5.52 -11.51 -17.35
CA MET A 62 -5.18 -10.10 -17.10
C MET A 62 -3.86 -9.70 -17.75
N LYS A 63 -2.86 -10.58 -17.72
CA LYS A 63 -1.55 -10.33 -18.34
C LYS A 63 -1.69 -10.22 -19.87
N ASP A 64 -2.45 -11.11 -20.51
CA ASP A 64 -2.67 -11.06 -21.96
C ASP A 64 -3.50 -9.84 -22.38
N LEU A 65 -4.55 -9.51 -21.62
CA LEU A 65 -5.41 -8.33 -21.83
C LEU A 65 -4.64 -7.01 -21.73
N LEU A 66 -3.76 -6.88 -20.73
CA LEU A 66 -2.89 -5.70 -20.61
C LEU A 66 -1.90 -5.55 -21.77
N VAL A 67 -1.40 -6.66 -22.33
CA VAL A 67 -0.46 -6.62 -23.46
C VAL A 67 -1.15 -6.14 -24.74
N VAL A 68 -2.40 -6.56 -24.97
CA VAL A 68 -3.18 -6.08 -26.13
C VAL A 68 -3.79 -4.69 -25.90
N GLY A 69 -3.93 -4.26 -24.64
CA GLY A 69 -4.46 -2.96 -24.25
C GLY A 69 -5.98 -2.95 -24.01
N ASP A 70 -6.57 -4.10 -23.70
CA ASP A 70 -8.00 -4.24 -23.39
C ASP A 70 -8.25 -3.99 -21.89
N ILE A 71 -8.47 -2.73 -21.54
CA ILE A 71 -8.74 -2.30 -20.15
C ILE A 71 -10.12 -2.76 -19.64
N PRO A 72 -11.21 -2.71 -20.44
CA PRO A 72 -12.50 -3.29 -20.04
C PRO A 72 -12.40 -4.79 -19.72
N GLY A 73 -11.79 -5.58 -20.61
CA GLY A 73 -11.57 -7.00 -20.36
C GLY A 73 -10.70 -7.24 -19.12
N PHE A 74 -9.66 -6.41 -18.92
CA PHE A 74 -8.83 -6.46 -17.71
C PHE A 74 -9.66 -6.22 -16.45
N ALA A 75 -10.59 -5.26 -16.46
CA ALA A 75 -11.49 -4.97 -15.34
C ALA A 75 -12.42 -6.16 -15.05
N ASP A 76 -12.97 -6.81 -16.07
CA ASP A 76 -13.80 -7.99 -15.91
C ASP A 76 -13.03 -9.17 -15.29
N SER A 77 -11.81 -9.42 -15.79
CA SER A 77 -10.92 -10.45 -15.23
C SER A 77 -10.49 -10.11 -13.79
N LEU A 78 -10.25 -8.83 -13.49
CA LEU A 78 -9.97 -8.34 -12.14
C LEU A 78 -11.14 -8.63 -11.18
N LEU A 79 -12.38 -8.41 -11.62
CA LEU A 79 -13.59 -8.69 -10.85
C LEU A 79 -13.74 -10.18 -10.57
N ARG A 80 -13.62 -11.04 -11.59
CA ARG A 80 -13.67 -12.50 -11.42
C ARG A 80 -12.55 -12.99 -10.49
N GLY A 81 -11.35 -12.46 -10.65
CA GLY A 81 -10.21 -12.73 -9.78
C GLY A 81 -10.45 -12.30 -8.33
N TRP A 82 -11.16 -11.18 -8.09
CA TRP A 82 -11.54 -10.77 -6.74
C TRP A 82 -12.56 -11.72 -6.11
N GLN A 83 -13.59 -12.14 -6.85
CA GLN A 83 -14.57 -13.12 -6.35
C GLN A 83 -13.91 -14.46 -6.05
N ALA A 84 -13.02 -14.94 -6.92
CA ALA A 84 -12.22 -16.13 -6.66
C ALA A 84 -11.35 -15.95 -5.40
N LYS A 85 -10.69 -14.81 -5.25
CA LYS A 85 -9.88 -14.51 -4.07
C LYS A 85 -10.69 -14.57 -2.77
N LYS A 86 -11.90 -14.02 -2.73
CA LYS A 86 -12.78 -14.12 -1.55
C LYS A 86 -13.15 -15.57 -1.18
N ARG A 87 -13.21 -16.47 -2.16
CA ARG A 87 -13.47 -17.91 -1.91
C ARG A 87 -12.26 -18.67 -1.36
N THR A 88 -11.05 -18.13 -1.42
CA THR A 88 -9.86 -18.83 -0.88
C THR A 88 -9.78 -18.83 0.64
N SER A 89 -10.39 -17.84 1.29
CA SER A 89 -10.44 -17.71 2.75
C SER A 89 -11.49 -16.68 3.15
N THR A 90 -12.22 -16.96 4.22
CA THR A 90 -13.22 -16.04 4.79
C THR A 90 -12.58 -14.76 5.36
N ARG A 91 -11.26 -14.77 5.59
CA ARG A 91 -10.48 -13.65 6.15
C ARG A 91 -10.00 -12.66 5.09
N ILE A 92 -10.26 -12.92 3.81
CA ILE A 92 -9.84 -12.06 2.69
C ILE A 92 -10.55 -10.70 2.73
N SER A 93 -11.81 -10.69 3.13
CA SER A 93 -12.64 -9.51 3.23
C SER A 93 -13.28 -9.42 4.61
N ASN A 94 -13.86 -8.27 4.94
CA ASN A 94 -14.53 -8.01 6.20
C ASN A 94 -15.63 -6.94 5.99
N PRO A 95 -16.51 -6.69 6.97
CA PRO A 95 -17.61 -5.74 6.79
C PRO A 95 -17.19 -4.33 6.38
N ALA A 96 -16.05 -3.83 6.86
CA ALA A 96 -15.55 -2.50 6.48
C ALA A 96 -15.08 -2.48 5.00
N ILE A 97 -14.40 -3.54 4.56
CA ILE A 97 -13.97 -3.69 3.16
C ILE A 97 -15.17 -3.84 2.23
N GLU A 98 -16.16 -4.67 2.58
CA GLU A 98 -17.36 -4.85 1.76
C GLU A 98 -18.20 -3.58 1.70
N HIS A 99 -18.30 -2.82 2.80
CA HIS A 99 -18.97 -1.52 2.78
C HIS A 99 -18.28 -0.52 1.84
N ALA A 100 -16.96 -0.36 1.95
CA ALA A 100 -16.19 0.49 1.04
C ALA A 100 -16.32 0.02 -0.43
N TYR A 101 -16.31 -1.30 -0.66
CA TYR A 101 -16.51 -1.87 -1.99
C TYR A 101 -17.88 -1.51 -2.57
N GLN A 102 -18.94 -1.58 -1.77
CA GLN A 102 -20.29 -1.21 -2.17
C GLN A 102 -20.42 0.29 -2.48
N VAL A 103 -19.88 1.16 -1.63
CA VAL A 103 -19.85 2.61 -1.86
C VAL A 103 -19.10 2.96 -3.14
N ALA A 104 -17.95 2.32 -3.37
CA ALA A 104 -17.20 2.51 -4.61
C ALA A 104 -18.00 2.06 -5.84
N GLN A 105 -18.65 0.90 -5.76
CA GLN A 105 -19.44 0.34 -6.86
C GLN A 105 -20.65 1.20 -7.20
N SER A 106 -21.42 1.66 -6.21
CA SER A 106 -22.56 2.56 -6.42
C SER A 106 -22.12 3.91 -7.01
N SER A 107 -20.92 4.36 -6.64
CA SER A 107 -20.34 5.63 -7.11
C SER A 107 -19.59 5.51 -8.45
N GLY A 108 -19.49 4.32 -9.05
CA GLY A 108 -18.94 4.14 -10.40
C GLY A 108 -17.65 3.36 -10.57
N MET A 109 -17.22 2.64 -9.53
CA MET A 109 -16.20 1.61 -9.71
C MET A 109 -16.70 0.50 -10.64
N VAL A 110 -15.86 0.15 -11.61
CA VAL A 110 -16.11 -0.95 -12.57
C VAL A 110 -15.68 -2.28 -11.93
N ALA A 111 -14.46 -2.32 -11.40
CA ALA A 111 -13.91 -3.50 -10.75
C ALA A 111 -12.93 -3.08 -9.65
N GLY A 112 -12.67 -3.96 -8.69
CA GLY A 112 -11.69 -3.70 -7.65
C GLY A 112 -11.31 -4.95 -6.86
N LYS A 113 -10.20 -4.85 -6.14
CA LYS A 113 -9.71 -5.90 -5.24
C LYS A 113 -8.90 -5.31 -4.10
N VAL A 114 -8.85 -6.03 -2.99
CA VAL A 114 -7.87 -5.75 -1.94
C VAL A 114 -6.48 -6.20 -2.39
N SER A 115 -5.51 -5.28 -2.30
CA SER A 115 -4.10 -5.53 -2.59
C SER A 115 -3.43 -6.34 -1.46
N GLY A 116 -2.47 -7.20 -1.81
CA GLY A 116 -1.78 -8.08 -0.85
C GLY A 116 -2.57 -9.35 -0.50
N ALA A 117 -2.39 -9.90 0.70
CA ALA A 117 -3.06 -11.13 1.14
C ALA A 117 -4.59 -10.94 1.26
N GLY A 118 -5.02 -9.91 1.99
CA GLY A 118 -6.43 -9.63 2.29
C GLY A 118 -6.59 -9.10 3.71
N GLY A 119 -7.83 -8.88 4.14
CA GLY A 119 -8.17 -8.49 5.51
C GLY A 119 -7.87 -7.03 5.88
N GLY A 120 -7.26 -6.24 4.99
CA GLY A 120 -6.95 -4.83 5.18
C GLY A 120 -6.01 -4.29 4.11
N GLY A 121 -5.48 -3.08 4.31
CA GLY A 121 -4.59 -2.42 3.36
C GLY A 121 -5.33 -1.65 2.26
N PHE A 122 -4.77 -1.61 1.05
CA PHE A 122 -5.31 -0.82 -0.05
C PHE A 122 -6.38 -1.59 -0.83
N LEU A 123 -7.54 -0.97 -1.03
CA LEU A 123 -8.49 -1.34 -2.06
C LEU A 123 -8.03 -0.69 -3.37
N MET A 124 -7.67 -1.51 -4.36
CA MET A 124 -7.31 -1.08 -5.71
C MET A 124 -8.53 -1.20 -6.61
N MET A 125 -8.86 -0.14 -7.34
CA MET A 125 -10.10 -0.03 -8.10
C MET A 125 -9.84 0.48 -9.51
N ILE A 126 -10.52 -0.11 -10.49
CA ILE A 126 -10.70 0.42 -11.82
C ILE A 126 -12.01 1.22 -11.83
N VAL A 127 -11.90 2.49 -12.20
CA VAL A 127 -13.00 3.46 -12.21
C VAL A 127 -12.98 4.16 -13.56
N ASP A 128 -14.15 4.48 -14.10
CA ASP A 128 -14.25 5.39 -15.23
C ASP A 128 -13.55 6.72 -14.89
N PRO A 129 -12.55 7.18 -15.66
CA PRO A 129 -11.85 8.43 -15.39
C PRO A 129 -12.79 9.64 -15.18
N ARG A 130 -13.96 9.65 -15.80
CA ARG A 130 -14.99 10.70 -15.65
C ARG A 130 -15.65 10.71 -14.27
N ARG A 131 -15.69 9.57 -13.59
CA ARG A 131 -16.29 9.39 -12.25
C ARG A 131 -15.26 9.32 -11.13
N ARG A 132 -13.97 9.45 -11.46
CA ARG A 132 -12.86 9.34 -10.50
C ARG A 132 -13.02 10.22 -9.25
N ILE A 133 -13.43 11.48 -9.45
CA ILE A 133 -13.65 12.43 -8.35
C ILE A 133 -14.88 12.06 -7.51
N GLU A 134 -15.94 11.58 -8.17
CA GLU A 134 -17.18 11.15 -7.51
C GLU A 134 -16.90 9.95 -6.59
N VAL A 135 -16.26 8.90 -7.12
CA VAL A 135 -15.88 7.71 -6.33
C VAL A 135 -14.99 8.09 -5.16
N ALA A 136 -13.98 8.94 -5.38
CA ALA A 136 -13.06 9.34 -4.33
C ALA A 136 -13.79 10.06 -3.18
N ARG A 137 -14.63 11.04 -3.52
CA ARG A 137 -15.39 11.81 -2.53
C ARG A 137 -16.41 10.96 -1.78
N SER A 138 -17.11 10.06 -2.47
CA SER A 138 -18.07 9.16 -1.82
C SER A 138 -17.38 8.26 -0.79
N LEU A 139 -16.22 7.67 -1.14
CA LEU A 139 -15.44 6.85 -0.24
C LEU A 139 -14.94 7.63 0.98
N GLU A 140 -14.33 8.79 0.77
CA GLU A 140 -13.80 9.61 1.87
C GLU A 140 -14.92 10.11 2.80
N ARG A 141 -16.09 10.44 2.25
CA ARG A 141 -17.23 10.92 3.02
C ARG A 141 -17.92 9.81 3.81
N GLU A 142 -18.15 8.65 3.21
CA GLU A 142 -18.98 7.58 3.80
C GLU A 142 -18.17 6.58 4.60
N CYS A 143 -16.93 6.30 4.17
CA CYS A 143 -16.06 5.30 4.79
C CYS A 143 -14.88 5.92 5.55
N GLY A 144 -14.63 7.23 5.40
CA GLY A 144 -13.40 7.86 5.88
C GLY A 144 -12.17 7.36 5.13
N GLY A 145 -10.98 7.62 5.67
CA GLY A 145 -9.71 7.20 5.05
C GLY A 145 -9.23 8.17 3.97
N SER A 146 -8.39 7.69 3.05
CA SER A 146 -7.81 8.51 1.99
C SER A 146 -7.78 7.80 0.64
N VAL A 147 -7.98 8.56 -0.42
CA VAL A 147 -7.87 8.11 -1.80
C VAL A 147 -6.61 8.70 -2.44
N ALA A 148 -5.87 7.86 -3.18
CA ALA A 148 -4.64 8.24 -3.86
C ALA A 148 -4.65 7.79 -5.33
N PRO A 149 -3.95 8.52 -6.22
CA PRO A 149 -3.71 8.04 -7.57
C PRO A 149 -2.76 6.83 -7.59
N CYS A 150 -2.88 6.01 -8.63
CA CYS A 150 -1.94 4.92 -8.89
C CYS A 150 -1.01 5.36 -10.03
N LEU A 151 0.29 5.39 -9.76
CA LEU A 151 1.33 5.68 -10.74
C LEU A 151 2.35 4.53 -10.72
N PHE A 152 2.69 4.00 -11.88
CA PHE A 152 3.62 2.90 -12.01
C PHE A 152 5.06 3.40 -12.15
N THR A 153 5.98 2.71 -11.48
CA THR A 153 7.42 2.94 -11.63
C THR A 153 8.05 1.81 -12.45
N LYS A 154 8.94 2.17 -13.37
CA LYS A 154 9.73 1.18 -14.15
C LYS A 154 11.03 0.77 -13.46
N GLY A 155 11.54 1.63 -12.58
CA GLY A 155 12.77 1.37 -11.83
C GLY A 155 12.52 0.45 -10.64
N GLY A 156 13.45 -0.47 -10.41
CA GLY A 156 13.50 -1.28 -9.18
C GLY A 156 14.20 -0.54 -8.05
N ALA A 157 14.71 -1.29 -7.07
CA ALA A 157 15.53 -0.73 -6.01
C ALA A 157 16.81 -0.10 -6.58
N VAL A 158 17.12 1.12 -6.13
CA VAL A 158 18.32 1.87 -6.49
C VAL A 158 19.04 2.33 -5.22
N THR A 159 20.36 2.37 -5.26
CA THR A 159 21.21 2.91 -4.19
C THR A 159 22.00 4.10 -4.71
N TRP A 160 22.36 5.02 -3.82
CA TRP A 160 23.25 6.13 -4.12
C TRP A 160 24.17 6.39 -2.94
N HIS A 161 25.33 6.98 -3.22
CA HIS A 161 26.25 7.44 -2.19
C HIS A 161 26.02 8.93 -1.95
N ILE A 162 25.98 9.33 -0.68
CA ILE A 162 25.99 10.74 -0.29
C ILE A 162 27.46 11.17 -0.27
N PRO A 163 27.87 12.19 -1.06
CA PRO A 163 29.23 12.72 -0.99
C PRO A 163 29.52 13.22 0.43
N GLU A 164 30.73 12.96 0.94
CA GLU A 164 31.17 13.59 2.19
C GLU A 164 31.17 15.12 2.03
N SER A 165 30.47 15.81 2.93
CA SER A 165 30.52 17.27 3.02
C SER A 165 31.91 17.69 3.49
N THR A 166 32.72 18.25 2.59
CA THR A 166 33.97 18.96 2.95
C THR A 166 33.73 20.34 3.54
N ALA A 167 32.47 20.79 3.64
CA ALA A 167 32.14 22.05 4.29
C ALA A 167 32.29 21.91 5.82
N PRO A 168 33.06 22.78 6.49
CA PRO A 168 33.15 22.77 7.94
C PRO A 168 31.76 22.99 8.52
N VAL A 169 31.31 22.06 9.37
CA VAL A 169 30.12 22.23 10.19
C VAL A 169 30.28 23.52 10.97
N ARG A 170 29.57 24.59 10.59
CA ARG A 170 29.48 25.80 11.40
C ARG A 170 28.80 25.39 12.70
N ARG A 171 29.57 25.19 13.76
CA ARG A 171 29.06 25.09 15.13
C ARG A 171 28.41 26.42 15.47
N GLY A 172 27.12 26.54 15.18
CA GLY A 172 26.30 27.70 15.54
C GLY A 172 25.70 27.50 16.92
N VAL A 173 26.08 28.40 17.84
CA VAL A 173 25.31 28.79 19.04
C VAL A 173 25.15 27.71 20.12
N ALA A 174 26.25 27.10 20.57
CA ALA A 174 26.31 26.51 21.92
C ALA A 174 27.31 27.26 22.84
N ASP A 175 28.30 27.94 22.27
CA ASP A 175 29.35 28.60 23.07
C ASP A 175 29.04 30.07 23.45
N ALA A 176 27.97 30.67 22.92
CA ALA A 176 27.61 32.06 23.20
C ALA A 176 26.70 32.26 24.44
N VAL A 177 26.17 31.18 25.04
CA VAL A 177 25.31 31.26 26.23
C VAL A 177 26.11 31.02 27.53
N ALA A 178 27.29 30.41 27.45
CA ALA A 178 28.14 30.17 28.61
C ALA A 178 28.91 31.42 29.10
N SER A 179 29.11 32.45 28.26
CA SER A 179 29.83 33.67 28.66
C SER A 179 28.94 34.80 29.21
N ALA A 180 27.62 34.61 29.28
CA ALA A 180 26.67 35.65 29.69
C ALA A 180 26.00 35.41 31.07
N LEU A 181 26.33 34.31 31.76
CA LEU A 181 25.76 33.98 33.08
C LEU A 181 26.80 33.89 34.21
N GLY A 182 27.96 34.51 34.03
CA GLY A 182 28.94 34.74 35.10
C GLY A 182 28.73 36.09 35.79
N ASN A 183 27.63 36.26 36.53
CA ASN A 183 27.44 37.19 37.67
C ASN A 183 25.96 37.54 37.89
N ALA A 184 25.17 36.58 38.38
CA ALA A 184 24.02 36.87 39.24
C ALA A 184 23.58 35.55 39.88
N GLY A 185 23.85 35.39 41.17
CA GLY A 185 23.32 34.28 41.95
C GLY A 185 21.81 34.43 42.08
N ILE A 186 21.04 33.65 41.32
CA ILE A 186 19.63 33.38 41.58
C ILE A 186 19.39 31.90 41.30
N LEU A 187 19.11 31.16 42.38
CA LEU A 187 18.46 29.85 42.30
C LEU A 187 17.11 30.00 41.61
N LEU A 188 16.91 29.29 40.51
CA LEU A 188 15.58 28.90 40.06
C LEU A 188 15.63 27.43 39.66
N CYS A 189 15.19 26.58 40.60
CA CYS A 189 14.74 25.23 40.31
C CYS A 189 13.58 25.30 39.30
N ALA A 190 13.77 24.69 38.13
CA ALA A 190 12.68 24.13 37.34
C ALA A 190 13.24 22.94 36.57
N GLY A 191 12.84 21.73 36.96
CA GLY A 191 13.38 20.48 36.45
C GLY A 191 13.06 20.22 34.99
N CYS A 192 13.96 19.51 34.32
CA CYS A 192 13.60 18.24 33.70
C CYS A 192 14.89 17.45 33.47
N VAL A 193 14.95 16.31 34.12
CA VAL A 193 16.07 15.40 34.17
C VAL A 193 15.91 14.38 33.03
N LEU A 194 17.03 14.09 32.35
CA LEU A 194 17.39 12.82 31.67
C LEU A 194 16.57 12.39 30.44
N ALA A 195 17.12 11.79 29.38
CA ALA A 195 18.48 11.39 29.07
C ALA A 195 18.57 11.05 27.57
N THR A 196 19.66 11.46 26.94
CA THR A 196 20.23 10.80 25.76
C THR A 196 21.11 9.65 26.25
N SER A 197 20.86 8.42 25.79
CA SER A 197 21.85 7.33 25.91
C SER A 197 22.22 6.81 24.53
N HIS A 198 23.44 7.16 24.09
CA HIS A 198 24.19 6.40 23.12
C HIS A 198 24.63 5.07 23.76
N SER A 199 24.30 3.94 23.15
CA SER A 199 24.95 2.66 23.43
C SER A 199 25.60 2.14 22.14
N THR A 200 26.89 2.43 22.01
CA THR A 200 27.81 1.76 21.10
C THR A 200 27.98 0.31 21.54
N TRP A 201 27.56 -0.63 20.70
CA TRP A 201 27.89 -2.04 20.85
C TRP A 201 29.26 -2.30 20.22
N ARG A 202 30.26 -2.62 21.05
CA ARG A 202 31.45 -3.35 20.62
C ARG A 202 31.12 -4.84 20.61
N VAL A 203 31.43 -5.50 19.50
CA VAL A 203 31.40 -6.97 19.36
C VAL A 203 32.84 -7.47 19.52
N PRO A 204 33.11 -8.50 20.34
CA PRO A 204 34.36 -9.24 20.29
C PRO A 204 34.16 -10.53 19.49
N VAL A 205 34.82 -10.67 18.33
CA VAL A 205 35.74 -11.75 17.94
C VAL A 205 36.64 -11.22 16.81
#